data_AF-A0A9E5TLZ9-F1
#
_entry.id   AF-A0A9E5TLZ9-F1
#
_cell.length_a   1.000
_cell.length_b   1.000
_cell.length_c   1.000
_cell.angle_alpha   90.00
_cell.angle_beta   90.00
_cell.angle_gamma   90.00
#
_symmetry.space_group_name_H-M   'P 1'
#
loop_
_entity.id
_entity.type
_entity.pdbx_description
1 polymer ?
#
loop_
_entity_poly.entity_id
_entity_poly.type
_entity_poly.pdbx_seq_one_letter_code
_entity_poly.pdbx_strand_id
1 'polypeptide(L)'
;MTIDTATPNEQELRAFLASKLNRNLSMYFDTCQRCGLCAESCHYYAATQDPKMIPAYKAEQVRKLYGQSNGWVSRLVPWLGRGNGNGFDGASLDALSDVVFGSCTMC
;
A
#
# COMPACT_ATOMS: atom_id res chain seq x y z
N MET A 1 14.06 -17.96 6.23
CA MET A 1 13.05 -16.97 6.67
C MET A 1 11.72 -17.45 6.12
N THR A 2 11.00 -18.25 6.90
CA THR A 2 9.72 -18.85 6.51
C THR A 2 8.64 -17.78 6.63
N ILE A 3 8.13 -17.31 5.50
CA ILE A 3 6.89 -16.53 5.47
C ILE A 3 5.78 -17.59 5.59
N ASP A 4 5.18 -17.70 6.77
CA ASP A 4 4.02 -18.56 7.00
C ASP A 4 2.86 -18.06 6.12
N THR A 5 2.47 -18.86 5.12
CA THR A 5 1.37 -18.55 4.18
C THR A 5 -0.01 -18.89 4.76
N ALA A 6 -0.14 -18.99 6.08
CA ALA A 6 -1.45 -19.01 6.72
C ALA A 6 -2.05 -17.61 6.57
N THR A 7 -3.02 -17.45 5.66
CA THR A 7 -3.74 -16.19 5.46
C THR A 7 -4.25 -15.71 6.83
N PRO A 8 -3.69 -14.63 7.39
CA PRO A 8 -4.12 -14.15 8.69
C PRO A 8 -5.58 -13.73 8.59
N ASN A 9 -6.33 -13.85 9.67
CA ASN A 9 -7.68 -13.31 9.71
C ASN A 9 -7.61 -11.79 9.41
N GLU A 10 -8.59 -11.22 8.69
CA GLU A 10 -8.60 -9.80 8.27
C GLU A 10 -8.31 -8.84 9.43
N GLN A 11 -8.78 -9.21 10.63
CA GLN A 11 -8.59 -8.47 11.87
C GLN A 11 -7.14 -8.50 12.38
N GLU A 12 -6.46 -9.64 12.27
CA GLU A 12 -5.06 -9.79 12.69
C GLU A 12 -4.12 -9.03 11.76
N LEU A 13 -4.37 -9.11 10.46
CA LEU A 13 -3.60 -8.35 9.47
C LEU A 13 -3.76 -6.84 9.68
N ARG A 14 -4.98 -6.38 10.01
CA ARG A 14 -5.23 -4.97 10.36
C ARG A 14 -4.50 -4.55 11.63
N ALA A 15 -4.51 -5.39 12.67
CA ALA A 15 -3.77 -5.11 13.90
C ALA A 15 -2.25 -5.05 13.64
N PHE A 16 -1.73 -5.96 12.80
CA PHE A 16 -0.34 -5.95 12.39
C PHE A 16 0.03 -4.67 11.62
N LEU A 17 -0.75 -4.30 10.61
CA LEU A 17 -0.53 -3.07 9.85
C LEU A 17 -0.63 -1.83 10.75
N ALA A 18 -1.61 -1.77 11.65
CA ALA A 18 -1.73 -0.70 12.63
C ALA A 18 -0.48 -0.61 13.54
N SER A 19 0.14 -1.73 13.89
CA SER A 19 1.38 -1.74 14.69
C SER A 19 2.61 -1.23 13.92
N LYS A 20 2.64 -1.39 12.60
CA LYS A 20 3.75 -0.94 11.73
C LYS A 20 3.54 0.47 11.20
N LEU A 21 2.31 0.95 11.21
CA LEU A 21 1.95 2.30 10.81
C LEU A 21 2.25 3.32 11.90
N ASN A 22 3.50 3.77 11.90
CA ASN A 22 3.94 4.88 12.72
C ASN A 22 3.64 6.22 12.02
N ARG A 23 3.53 7.30 12.82
CA ARG A 23 3.34 8.68 12.33
C ARG A 23 4.33 9.10 11.25
N ASN A 24 5.56 8.58 11.31
CA ASN A 24 6.59 8.85 10.31
C ASN A 24 6.20 8.29 8.94
N LEU A 25 5.64 7.09 8.90
CA LEU A 25 5.21 6.46 7.65
C LEU A 25 4.05 7.21 7.00
N SER A 26 3.07 7.67 7.79
CA SER A 26 1.99 8.51 7.27
C SER A 26 2.53 9.83 6.71
N MET A 27 3.50 10.45 7.40
CA MET A 27 4.12 11.68 6.92
C MET A 27 4.88 11.49 5.60
N TYR A 28 5.57 10.36 5.41
CA TYR A 28 6.24 10.07 4.15
C TYR A 28 5.26 9.97 2.98
N PHE A 29 4.09 9.38 3.20
CA PHE A 29 3.04 9.34 2.18
C PHE A 29 2.43 10.71 1.89
N ASP A 30 2.24 11.55 2.90
CA ASP A 30 1.68 12.89 2.75
C ASP A 30 2.65 13.89 2.12
N THR A 31 3.96 13.68 2.30
CA THR A 31 5.01 14.55 1.72
C THR A 31 5.13 14.39 0.20
N CYS A 32 4.59 13.31 -0.37
CA CYS A 32 4.64 13.08 -1.81
C CYS A 32 3.81 14.12 -2.59
N GLN A 33 4.49 15.09 -3.19
CA GLN A 33 3.91 16.14 -4.05
C GLN A 33 3.46 15.63 -5.43
N ARG A 34 3.67 14.35 -5.73
CA ARG A 34 3.37 13.73 -7.05
C ARG A 34 4.09 14.43 -8.21
N CYS A 35 5.33 14.88 -7.98
CA CYS A 35 6.13 15.63 -8.95
C CYS A 35 6.73 14.80 -10.09
N GLY A 36 6.69 13.46 -10.04
CA GLY A 36 7.19 12.60 -11.11
C GLY A 36 8.70 12.36 -11.14
N LEU A 37 9.50 13.06 -10.33
CA LEU A 37 10.97 12.86 -10.25
C LEU A 37 11.38 11.40 -9.99
N CYS A 38 10.59 10.68 -9.20
CA CYS A 38 10.83 9.26 -8.91
C CYS A 38 10.58 8.33 -10.10
N ALA A 39 9.77 8.73 -11.09
CA ALA A 39 9.60 7.97 -12.31
C ALA A 39 10.83 8.14 -13.20
N GLU A 40 11.32 9.37 -13.35
CA GLU A 40 12.52 9.67 -14.16
C GLU A 40 13.79 9.00 -13.63
N SER A 41 13.94 8.93 -12.30
CA SER A 41 15.11 8.31 -11.68
C SER A 41 15.06 6.78 -11.61
N CYS A 42 13.91 6.15 -11.87
CA CYS A 42 13.75 4.71 -11.68
C CYS A 42 14.25 3.91 -12.89
N HIS A 43 15.29 3.09 -12.69
CA HIS A 43 15.85 2.21 -13.74
C HIS A 43 14.84 1.20 -14.29
N TYR A 44 13.98 0.65 -13.44
CA TYR A 44 12.97 -0.32 -13.86
C TYR A 44 11.91 0.34 -14.74
N TYR A 45 11.49 1.56 -14.39
CA TYR A 45 10.57 2.33 -15.22
C TYR A 45 11.22 2.74 -16.55
N ALA A 46 12.49 3.15 -16.53
CA ALA A 46 13.22 3.48 -17.74
C ALA A 46 13.33 2.29 -18.70
N ALA A 47 13.56 1.08 -18.19
CA ALA A 47 13.72 -0.13 -19.00
C ALA A 47 12.39 -0.73 -19.50
N THR A 48 11.34 -0.73 -18.67
CA THR A 48 10.07 -1.40 -18.99
C THR A 48 8.97 -0.47 -19.48
N GLN A 49 9.08 0.83 -19.18
CA GLN A 49 8.02 1.83 -19.38
C GLN A 49 6.69 1.46 -18.70
N ASP A 50 6.67 0.51 -17.76
CA ASP A 50 5.46 0.10 -17.04
C ASP A 50 5.22 1.01 -15.83
N PRO A 51 4.09 1.75 -15.76
CA PRO A 51 3.73 2.59 -14.61
C PRO A 51 3.73 1.88 -13.26
N LYS A 52 3.56 0.55 -13.22
CA LYS A 52 3.63 -0.24 -11.98
C LYS A 52 5.01 -0.20 -11.32
N MET A 53 6.06 0.05 -12.11
CA MET A 53 7.44 0.14 -11.63
C MET A 53 7.77 1.50 -11.02
N ILE A 54 6.89 2.49 -11.16
CA ILE A 54 7.12 3.81 -10.60
C ILE A 54 7.06 3.73 -9.06
N PRO A 55 8.07 4.26 -8.35
CA PRO A 55 8.11 4.31 -6.89
C PRO A 55 6.84 4.89 -6.25
N ALA A 56 6.35 6.01 -6.78
CA ALA A 56 5.12 6.64 -6.29
C ALA A 56 3.87 5.79 -6.49
N TYR A 57 3.81 4.95 -7.53
CA TYR A 57 2.67 4.07 -7.76
C TYR A 57 2.55 3.02 -6.65
N LYS A 58 3.67 2.39 -6.29
CA LYS A 58 3.75 1.41 -5.19
C LYS A 58 3.37 2.04 -3.86
N ALA A 59 3.92 3.22 -3.55
CA ALA A 59 3.61 3.95 -2.33
C ALA A 59 2.11 4.32 -2.23
N GLU A 60 1.48 4.70 -3.34
CA GLU A 60 0.05 5.01 -3.37
C GLU A 60 -0.84 3.79 -3.09
N GLN A 61 -0.44 2.58 -3.51
CA GLN A 61 -1.20 1.36 -3.17
C GLN A 61 -1.21 1.12 -1.66
N VAL A 62 -0.07 1.29 -0.99
CA VAL A 62 0.02 1.18 0.47
C VAL A 62 -0.76 2.32 1.15
N ARG A 63 -0.71 3.54 0.61
CA ARG A 63 -1.45 4.70 1.13
C ARG A 63 -2.96 4.52 1.05
N LYS A 64 -3.48 3.89 -0.01
CA LYS A 64 -4.91 3.58 -0.16
C LYS A 64 -5.41 2.63 0.93
N LEU A 65 -4.60 1.62 1.28
CA LEU A 65 -4.91 0.70 2.38
C LEU A 65 -4.91 1.42 3.73
N TYR A 66 -3.99 2.38 3.92
CA TYR A 66 -3.96 3.21 5.12
C TYR A 66 -5.19 4.12 5.27
N GLY A 67 -5.54 4.86 4.21
CA GLY A 67 -6.62 5.85 4.26
C GLY A 67 -7.98 5.27 4.67
N GLN A 68 -8.18 3.96 4.41
CA GLN A 68 -9.38 3.22 4.78
C GLN A 68 -9.43 2.89 6.29
N SER A 69 -8.28 2.64 6.95
CA SER A 69 -8.24 2.12 8.32
C SER A 69 -8.43 3.19 9.40
N ASN A 70 -7.91 4.41 9.18
CA ASN A 70 -7.73 5.41 10.25
C ASN A 70 -8.51 6.72 10.06
N GLY A 71 -9.31 6.86 9.00
CA GLY A 71 -10.13 8.04 8.78
C GLY A 71 -11.23 8.17 9.84
N TRP A 72 -11.38 9.34 10.47
CA TRP A 72 -12.55 9.61 11.33
C TRP A 72 -13.87 9.35 10.59
N VAL A 73 -13.88 9.60 9.27
CA VAL A 73 -14.99 9.30 8.34
C VAL A 73 -15.26 7.80 8.23
N SER A 74 -14.23 6.93 8.22
CA SER A 74 -14.43 5.47 8.17
C SER A 74 -14.96 4.90 9.47
N ARG A 75 -14.76 5.61 10.58
CA ARG A 75 -15.36 5.30 11.89
C ARG A 75 -16.80 5.79 12.02
N LEU A 76 -17.13 6.97 11.48
CA LEU A 76 -18.48 7.56 11.57
C LEU A 76 -19.44 7.03 10.51
N VAL A 77 -18.93 6.72 9.31
CA VAL A 77 -19.73 6.30 8.16
C VAL A 77 -19.06 5.07 7.53
N PRO A 78 -19.29 3.86 8.09
CA PRO A 78 -18.61 2.64 7.64
C PRO A 78 -18.76 2.35 6.15
N TRP A 79 -19.89 2.68 5.54
CA TRP A 79 -20.15 2.46 4.11
C TRP A 79 -19.41 3.43 3.18
N LEU A 80 -19.01 4.61 3.68
CA LEU A 80 -18.34 5.65 2.89
C LEU A 80 -16.82 5.61 3.10
N GLY A 81 -16.37 5.40 4.34
CA GLY A 81 -14.93 5.36 4.64
C GLY A 81 -14.31 3.97 4.59
N ARG A 82 -15.08 2.87 4.68
CA ARG A 82 -14.63 1.56 4.18
C ARG A 82 -15.07 1.44 2.73
N GLY A 83 -14.49 2.24 1.84
CA GLY A 83 -14.80 2.16 0.41
C GLY A 83 -14.87 0.70 -0.03
N ASN A 84 -16.06 0.26 -0.45
CA ASN A 84 -16.41 -1.05 -1.01
C ASN A 84 -15.68 -2.32 -0.50
N GLY A 85 -15.35 -2.45 0.80
CA GLY A 85 -15.05 -3.74 1.44
C GLY A 85 -13.94 -4.66 0.88
N ASN A 86 -13.15 -4.22 -0.09
CA ASN A 86 -12.26 -5.07 -0.92
C ASN A 86 -10.77 -4.73 -0.81
N GLY A 87 -10.36 -4.02 0.26
CA GLY A 87 -8.93 -3.72 0.51
C GLY A 87 -8.16 -4.83 1.22
N PHE A 88 -8.86 -5.82 1.80
CA PHE A 88 -8.28 -6.88 2.62
C PHE A 88 -8.75 -8.27 2.16
N ASP A 89 -9.10 -8.41 0.88
CA ASP A 89 -9.33 -9.75 0.32
C ASP A 89 -7.98 -10.41 -0.01
N GLY A 90 -7.93 -11.74 -0.02
CA GLY A 90 -6.68 -12.46 -0.27
C GLY A 90 -6.05 -12.15 -1.63
N ALA A 91 -6.87 -11.94 -2.67
CA ALA A 91 -6.38 -11.63 -4.01
C ALA A 91 -5.82 -10.20 -4.14
N SER A 92 -6.41 -9.22 -3.45
CA SER A 92 -5.92 -7.85 -3.41
C SER A 92 -4.66 -7.71 -2.55
N LEU A 93 -4.53 -8.51 -1.50
CA LEU A 93 -3.29 -8.60 -0.71
C LEU A 93 -2.17 -9.29 -1.49
N ASP A 94 -2.47 -10.36 -2.23
CA ASP A 94 -1.50 -11.00 -3.11
C ASP A 94 -1.05 -10.03 -4.20
N ALA A 95 -1.99 -9.35 -4.85
CA ALA A 95 -1.68 -8.32 -5.85
C ALA A 95 -0.85 -7.18 -5.27
N LEU A 96 -1.14 -6.74 -4.04
CA LEU A 96 -0.33 -5.74 -3.35
C LEU A 96 1.07 -6.27 -3.06
N SER A 97 1.19 -7.51 -2.56
CA SER A 97 2.48 -8.12 -2.23
C SER A 97 3.36 -8.26 -3.48
N ASP A 98 2.76 -8.60 -4.62
CA ASP A 98 3.44 -8.67 -5.91
C ASP A 98 3.90 -7.28 -6.40
N VAL A 99 3.03 -6.27 -6.25
CA VAL A 99 3.38 -4.89 -6.61
C VAL A 99 4.47 -4.32 -5.69
N VAL A 100 4.48 -4.64 -4.39
CA VAL A 100 5.45 -4.08 -3.44
C VAL A 100 6.76 -4.86 -3.43
N PHE A 101 6.71 -6.20 -3.45
CA PHE A 101 7.86 -7.07 -3.26
C PHE A 101 8.21 -7.93 -4.47
N GLY A 102 7.25 -8.25 -5.34
CA GLY A 102 7.46 -9.15 -6.49
C GLY A 102 8.10 -8.47 -7.71
N SER A 103 7.59 -7.29 -8.09
CA SER A 103 8.01 -6.60 -9.33
C SER A 103 9.37 -5.91 -9.24
N CYS A 104 9.67 -5.31 -8.09
CA CYS A 104 10.96 -4.70 -7.76
C CYS A 104 10.89 -4.34 -6.28
N THR A 105 11.92 -4.71 -5.50
CA THR A 105 11.97 -4.48 -4.04
C THR A 105 11.99 -3.01 -3.66
N MET A 106 12.11 -2.10 -4.64
CA MET A 106 12.50 -0.70 -4.45
C MET A 106 13.92 -0.64 -3.87
N CYS A 107 14.78 0.23 -4.39
CA CYS A 107 16.07 0.54 -3.75
C CYS A 107 15.87 1.63 -2.70
#